data_AF-A0A3B4WVS9-F1
#
_entry.id   AF-A0A3B4WVS9-F1
#
_cell.length_a   1.000
_cell.length_b   1.000
_cell.length_c   1.000
_cell.angle_alpha   90.00
_cell.angle_beta   90.00
_cell.angle_gamma   90.00
#
_symmetry.space_group_name_H-M   'P 1'
#
loop_
_entity.id
_entity.type
_entity.pdbx_description
1 polymer ?
#
loop_
_entity_poly.entity_id
_entity_poly.type
_entity_poly.pdbx_seq_one_letter_code
_entity_poly.pdbx_strand_id
1 'polypeptide(L)'
;CDKDGVNYCTPSLNQHIPQYCGSCWAHGSLSALADRIKIARKAQGTDIQLSVQHMLNCGNAGSCHGGSLDGPYQWIHSQPAGISYEGTCAHECVGLSHFPNATIAEYGHISGARAMQKEIFARGPIACTIDAAPIEKYTGGIATQRSFMTDHVISVVGWGTCPKEGLYWIVRNSWGEYWGEQGYARGARGGWRMRGQQGPAPPPA
;
A
#
# COMPACT_ATOMS: atom_id res chain seq x y z
N CYS A 1 -4.20 -10.32 -4.22
CA CYS A 1 -2.95 -10.27 -4.98
C CYS A 1 -2.44 -11.65 -5.36
N ASP A 2 -2.94 -12.74 -4.77
CA ASP A 2 -2.87 -14.06 -5.42
C ASP A 2 -3.92 -14.12 -6.53
N LYS A 3 -3.51 -14.53 -7.73
CA LYS A 3 -4.40 -14.76 -8.86
C LYS A 3 -3.88 -15.95 -9.66
N ASP A 4 -4.72 -16.98 -9.78
CA ASP A 4 -4.43 -18.19 -10.55
C ASP A 4 -3.12 -18.88 -10.14
N GLY A 5 -2.78 -18.86 -8.85
CA GLY A 5 -1.56 -19.46 -8.30
C GLY A 5 -0.30 -18.59 -8.47
N VAL A 6 -0.44 -17.37 -8.98
CA VAL A 6 0.64 -16.39 -9.09
C VAL A 6 0.48 -15.32 -8.01
N ASN A 7 1.50 -15.14 -7.18
CA ASN A 7 1.54 -14.10 -6.17
C ASN A 7 2.05 -12.78 -6.77
N TYR A 8 1.17 -11.78 -6.84
CA TYR A 8 1.47 -10.42 -7.29
C TYR A 8 1.73 -9.42 -6.15
N CYS A 9 1.70 -9.85 -4.89
CA CYS A 9 2.20 -9.03 -3.80
C CYS A 9 3.74 -9.08 -3.77
N THR A 10 4.40 -7.94 -3.59
CA THR A 10 5.84 -7.86 -3.22
C THR A 10 6.03 -8.32 -1.77
N PRO A 11 7.24 -8.37 -1.18
CA PRO A 11 7.39 -8.69 0.25
C PRO A 11 6.71 -7.67 1.18
N SER A 12 6.38 -8.09 2.41
CA SER A 12 5.81 -7.20 3.44
C SER A 12 6.92 -6.39 4.11
N LEU A 13 6.63 -5.14 4.45
CA LEU A 13 7.58 -4.21 5.07
C LEU A 13 7.28 -4.00 6.55
N ASN A 14 8.24 -3.43 7.28
CA ASN A 14 8.10 -3.11 8.70
C ASN A 14 8.58 -1.70 9.03
N GLN A 15 7.65 -0.82 9.42
CA GLN A 15 7.94 0.56 9.80
C GLN A 15 8.38 0.71 11.28
N HIS A 16 8.30 -0.35 12.09
CA HIS A 16 8.62 -0.30 13.52
C HIS A 16 10.08 -0.64 13.82
N ILE A 17 10.82 -1.20 12.85
CA ILE A 17 12.20 -1.66 13.04
C ILE A 17 13.08 -1.21 11.87
N PRO A 18 14.40 -1.05 12.09
CA PRO A 18 15.10 -1.12 13.38
C PRO A 18 14.78 0.07 14.30
N GLN A 19 14.18 1.13 13.77
CA GLN A 19 13.71 2.29 14.52
C GLN A 19 12.25 2.55 14.19
N TYR A 20 11.46 2.91 15.18
CA TYR A 20 10.06 3.23 14.98
C TYR A 20 9.89 4.49 14.13
N CYS A 21 9.06 4.41 13.09
CA CYS A 21 8.67 5.54 12.26
C CYS A 21 7.18 5.42 11.91
N GLY A 22 6.40 6.48 12.16
CA GLY A 22 4.98 6.61 11.77
C GLY A 22 4.78 6.83 10.27
N SER A 23 5.43 6.01 9.43
CA SER A 23 5.47 6.12 7.98
C SER A 23 4.54 5.15 7.25
N CYS A 24 3.44 4.75 7.88
CA CYS A 24 2.42 3.89 7.27
C CYS A 24 1.88 4.48 5.95
N TRP A 25 1.75 5.81 5.89
CA TRP A 25 1.35 6.56 4.70
C TRP A 25 2.26 6.30 3.51
N ALA A 26 3.59 6.20 3.73
CA ALA A 26 4.56 5.88 2.69
C ALA A 26 4.53 4.37 2.39
N HIS A 27 4.61 3.52 3.43
CA HIS A 27 4.66 2.08 3.28
C HIS A 27 3.42 1.50 2.57
N GLY A 28 2.21 1.86 3.00
CA GLY A 28 0.96 1.38 2.42
C GLY A 28 0.81 1.82 0.96
N SER A 29 1.12 3.09 0.69
CA SER A 29 1.01 3.66 -0.66
C SER A 29 2.01 3.09 -1.63
N LEU A 30 3.28 2.99 -1.22
CA LEU A 30 4.36 2.43 -2.03
C LEU A 30 4.22 0.92 -2.20
N SER A 31 3.73 0.17 -1.21
CA SER A 31 3.44 -1.26 -1.37
C SER A 31 2.34 -1.49 -2.40
N ALA A 32 1.24 -0.73 -2.34
CA ALA A 32 0.19 -0.82 -3.35
C ALA A 32 0.71 -0.52 -4.76
N LEU A 33 1.58 0.50 -4.90
CA LEU A 33 2.22 0.85 -6.15
C LEU A 33 3.18 -0.24 -6.65
N ALA A 34 4.01 -0.80 -5.78
CA ALA A 34 4.95 -1.87 -6.08
C ALA A 34 4.22 -3.14 -6.58
N ASP A 35 3.12 -3.51 -5.93
CA ASP A 35 2.27 -4.63 -6.35
C ASP A 35 1.71 -4.39 -7.76
N ARG A 36 1.28 -3.15 -8.08
CA ARG A 36 0.81 -2.79 -9.43
C ARG A 36 1.91 -2.88 -10.49
N ILE A 37 3.14 -2.49 -10.16
CA ILE A 37 4.30 -2.66 -11.04
C ILE A 37 4.55 -4.16 -11.31
N LYS A 38 4.45 -5.00 -10.27
CA LYS A 38 4.58 -6.45 -10.41
C LYS A 38 3.47 -7.06 -11.29
N ILE A 39 2.23 -6.57 -11.15
CA ILE A 39 1.10 -6.94 -12.02
C ILE A 39 1.37 -6.54 -13.47
N ALA A 40 1.80 -5.31 -13.71
CA ALA A 40 2.12 -4.81 -15.05
C ALA A 40 3.20 -5.66 -15.74
N ARG A 41 4.20 -6.09 -14.96
CA ARG A 41 5.29 -6.97 -15.40
C ARG A 41 4.90 -8.44 -15.46
N LYS A 42 3.63 -8.81 -15.21
CA LYS A 42 3.14 -10.20 -15.18
C LYS A 42 3.97 -11.10 -14.24
N ALA A 43 4.39 -10.56 -13.11
CA ALA A 43 5.27 -11.22 -12.14
C ALA A 43 6.61 -11.74 -12.73
N GLN A 44 7.09 -11.15 -13.83
CA GLN A 44 8.37 -11.52 -14.43
C GLN A 44 9.54 -10.76 -13.82
N GLY A 45 10.63 -11.47 -13.51
CA GLY A 45 11.84 -10.93 -12.90
C GLY A 45 11.71 -10.68 -11.41
N THR A 46 12.69 -9.99 -10.82
CA THR A 46 12.72 -9.71 -9.38
C THR A 46 11.64 -8.71 -8.96
N ASP A 47 11.12 -8.89 -7.75
CA ASP A 47 10.19 -7.94 -7.13
C ASP A 47 10.87 -6.57 -6.96
N ILE A 48 10.17 -5.53 -7.43
CA ILE A 48 10.61 -4.15 -7.25
C ILE A 48 9.96 -3.62 -5.99
N GLN A 49 10.76 -3.33 -4.98
CA GLN A 49 10.34 -2.56 -3.82
C GLN A 49 10.71 -1.10 -4.04
N LEU A 50 9.81 -0.19 -3.71
CA LEU A 50 10.04 1.25 -3.85
C LEU A 50 10.61 1.80 -2.55
N SER A 51 11.53 2.75 -2.66
CA SER A 51 12.27 3.24 -1.50
C SER A 51 11.38 4.12 -0.61
N VAL A 52 11.04 3.59 0.56
CA VAL A 52 10.36 4.37 1.60
C VAL A 52 11.26 5.51 2.08
N GLN A 53 12.57 5.27 2.18
CA GLN A 53 13.51 6.28 2.65
C GLN A 53 13.63 7.46 1.67
N HIS A 54 13.62 7.20 0.36
CA HIS A 54 13.59 8.27 -0.63
C HIS A 54 12.30 9.09 -0.52
N MET A 55 11.14 8.44 -0.32
CA MET A 55 9.88 9.13 -0.07
C MET A 55 9.91 9.98 1.22
N LEU A 56 10.52 9.47 2.30
CA LEU A 56 10.66 10.22 3.55
C LEU A 56 11.60 11.42 3.42
N ASN A 57 12.69 11.27 2.68
CA ASN A 57 13.71 12.32 2.54
C ASN A 57 13.34 13.39 1.52
N CYS A 58 12.67 13.02 0.42
CA CYS A 58 12.42 13.90 -0.72
C CYS A 58 10.95 14.17 -1.02
N GLY A 59 10.06 13.29 -0.55
CA GLY A 59 8.64 13.32 -0.92
C GLY A 59 7.89 14.56 -0.46
N ASN A 60 8.34 15.18 0.63
CA ASN A 60 7.63 16.25 1.33
C ASN A 60 6.13 15.93 1.58
N ALA A 61 5.80 14.63 1.67
CA ALA A 61 4.44 14.10 1.74
C ALA A 61 4.05 13.66 3.17
N GLY A 62 5.00 13.74 4.09
CA GLY A 62 4.89 13.35 5.48
C GLY A 62 6.26 13.15 6.12
N SER A 63 6.27 12.61 7.33
CA SER A 63 7.47 12.26 8.09
C SER A 63 7.24 10.99 8.91
N CYS A 64 8.15 10.68 9.83
CA CYS A 64 7.94 9.65 10.85
C CYS A 64 6.88 10.02 11.91
N HIS A 65 6.27 11.20 11.85
CA HIS A 65 5.17 11.62 12.72
C HIS A 65 3.81 11.58 12.00
N GLY A 66 3.74 10.92 10.84
CA GLY A 66 2.55 10.83 10.02
C GLY A 66 2.70 11.56 8.68
N GLY A 67 1.71 11.36 7.83
CA GLY A 67 1.66 11.86 6.47
C GLY A 67 0.32 11.55 5.83
N SER A 68 0.13 12.02 4.61
CA SER A 68 -1.14 11.86 3.90
C SER A 68 -1.14 10.61 3.03
N LEU A 69 -2.32 10.01 2.84
CA LEU A 69 -2.54 8.94 1.87
C LEU A 69 -2.18 9.38 0.44
N ASP A 70 -2.47 10.63 0.11
CA ASP A 70 -2.39 11.14 -1.27
C ASP A 70 -0.99 11.64 -1.62
N GLY A 71 -0.26 12.14 -0.62
CA GLY A 71 1.04 12.78 -0.78
C GLY A 71 2.07 11.96 -1.55
N PRO A 72 2.27 10.65 -1.28
CA PRO A 72 3.15 9.81 -2.07
C PRO A 72 2.82 9.84 -3.56
N TYR A 73 1.54 9.69 -3.90
CA TYR A 73 1.11 9.63 -5.29
C TYR A 73 1.25 10.98 -6.00
N GLN A 74 0.89 12.07 -5.30
CA GLN A 74 1.05 13.43 -5.78
C GLN A 74 2.52 13.76 -6.07
N TRP A 75 3.41 13.45 -5.12
CA TRP A 75 4.83 13.73 -5.28
C TRP A 75 5.44 12.93 -6.44
N ILE A 76 5.20 11.62 -6.50
CA ILE A 76 5.74 10.76 -7.59
C ILE A 76 5.22 11.22 -8.95
N HIS A 77 3.95 11.63 -9.04
CA HIS A 77 3.39 12.15 -10.29
C HIS A 77 4.05 13.47 -10.70
N SER A 78 4.36 14.35 -9.74
CA SER A 78 5.02 15.63 -10.01
C SER A 78 6.51 15.55 -10.32
N GLN A 79 7.16 14.43 -9.97
CA GLN A 79 8.61 14.25 -10.08
C GLN A 79 8.95 13.52 -11.40
N PRO A 80 9.58 14.16 -12.40
CA PRO A 80 9.93 13.50 -13.67
C PRO A 80 10.87 12.32 -13.49
N ALA A 81 11.75 12.40 -12.48
CA ALA A 81 12.62 11.31 -12.11
C ALA A 81 11.87 10.15 -11.44
N GLY A 82 10.67 10.35 -10.88
CA GLY A 82 9.92 9.32 -10.15
C GLY A 82 10.53 8.94 -8.79
N ILE A 83 10.02 7.85 -8.21
CA ILE A 83 10.51 7.24 -6.97
C ILE A 83 11.54 6.16 -7.29
N SER A 84 12.56 6.06 -6.46
CA SER A 84 13.63 5.07 -6.61
C SER A 84 13.26 3.72 -6.01
N TYR A 85 14.05 2.69 -6.31
CA TYR A 85 13.88 1.35 -5.74
C TYR A 85 14.61 1.22 -4.40
N GLU A 86 14.14 0.32 -3.55
CA GLU A 86 14.81 -0.01 -2.29
C GLU A 86 16.26 -0.47 -2.55
N GLY A 87 17.21 -0.04 -1.71
CA GLY A 87 18.64 -0.25 -1.94
C GLY A 87 19.35 0.82 -2.80
N THR A 88 18.61 1.77 -3.40
CA THR A 88 19.18 2.97 -4.03
C THR A 88 19.00 4.18 -3.11
N CYS A 89 19.74 4.20 -1.99
CA CYS A 89 19.62 5.26 -1.00
C CYS A 89 20.90 6.10 -0.94
N ALA A 90 20.78 7.39 -1.23
CA ALA A 90 21.71 8.38 -0.71
C ALA A 90 21.17 8.91 0.63
N HIS A 91 22.05 9.21 1.58
CA HIS A 91 21.66 9.80 2.86
C HIS A 91 21.11 11.23 2.71
N GLU A 92 21.42 11.89 1.60
CA GLU A 92 20.90 13.21 1.23
C GLU A 92 19.78 13.07 0.19
N CYS A 93 18.86 14.04 0.17
CA CYS A 93 17.83 14.10 -0.86
C CYS A 93 18.44 14.50 -2.21
N VAL A 94 18.96 13.52 -2.93
CA VAL A 94 19.50 13.70 -4.27
C VAL A 94 18.56 13.05 -5.27
N GLY A 95 18.22 13.78 -6.32
CA GLY A 95 17.56 13.19 -7.48
C GLY A 95 18.50 12.15 -8.09
N LEU A 96 18.03 10.91 -8.21
CA LEU A 96 18.81 9.89 -8.90
C LEU A 96 18.95 10.26 -10.38
N SER A 97 20.17 10.43 -10.86
CA SER A 97 20.47 10.78 -12.26
C SER A 97 20.40 9.57 -13.20
N HIS A 98 20.63 8.34 -12.71
CA HIS A 98 20.69 7.11 -13.51
C HIS A 98 20.31 5.85 -12.72
N PHE A 99 19.03 5.66 -12.40
CA PHE A 99 18.51 4.39 -11.85
C PHE A 99 17.11 4.10 -12.39
N PRO A 100 16.67 2.82 -12.38
CA PRO A 100 15.29 2.51 -12.73
C PRO A 100 14.39 3.10 -11.64
N ASN A 101 13.54 4.03 -12.06
CA ASN A 101 12.62 4.73 -11.18
C ASN A 101 11.19 4.42 -11.63
N ALA A 102 10.25 4.46 -10.70
CA ALA A 102 8.83 4.34 -11.00
C ALA A 102 8.17 5.72 -11.03
N THR A 103 7.40 5.99 -12.07
CA THR A 103 6.58 7.20 -12.19
C THR A 103 5.10 6.84 -12.10
N ILE A 104 4.27 7.86 -11.86
CA ILE A 104 2.82 7.72 -11.84
C ILE A 104 2.25 8.56 -12.97
N ALA A 105 1.47 7.92 -13.86
CA ALA A 105 0.76 8.63 -14.91
C ALA A 105 -0.56 9.24 -14.42
N GLU A 106 -1.29 8.52 -13.54
CA GLU A 106 -2.57 8.95 -13.00
C GLU A 106 -2.73 8.47 -11.55
N TYR A 107 -3.47 9.23 -10.75
CA TYR A 107 -3.93 8.85 -9.42
C TYR A 107 -5.28 9.50 -9.13
N GLY A 108 -6.02 9.01 -8.14
CA GLY A 108 -7.31 9.60 -7.79
C GLY A 108 -8.10 8.84 -6.75
N HIS A 109 -9.12 9.48 -6.19
CA HIS A 109 -9.87 8.91 -5.07
C HIS A 109 -10.88 7.84 -5.51
N ILE A 110 -11.10 6.86 -4.64
CA ILE A 110 -12.15 5.85 -4.75
C ILE A 110 -12.95 5.82 -3.45
N SER A 111 -14.26 5.78 -3.60
CA SER A 111 -15.17 5.58 -2.48
C SER A 111 -16.23 4.53 -2.81
N GLY A 112 -16.56 3.73 -1.80
CA GLY A 112 -17.57 2.68 -1.88
C GLY A 112 -17.00 1.33 -2.32
N ALA A 113 -17.50 0.27 -1.68
CA ALA A 113 -17.00 -1.10 -1.83
C ALA A 113 -16.98 -1.56 -3.30
N ARG A 114 -18.04 -1.28 -4.07
CA ARG A 114 -18.13 -1.69 -5.47
C ARG A 114 -17.07 -1.04 -6.36
N ALA A 115 -16.78 0.25 -6.13
CA ALA A 115 -15.76 0.96 -6.88
C ALA A 115 -14.36 0.45 -6.52
N MET A 116 -14.11 0.18 -5.23
CA MET A 116 -12.86 -0.42 -4.76
C MET A 116 -12.66 -1.83 -5.35
N GLN A 117 -13.68 -2.70 -5.34
CA GLN A 117 -13.61 -4.02 -5.96
C GLN A 117 -13.30 -3.93 -7.45
N LYS A 118 -13.99 -3.02 -8.17
CA LYS A 118 -13.75 -2.80 -9.60
C LYS A 118 -12.31 -2.36 -9.87
N GLU A 119 -11.79 -1.45 -9.04
CA GLU A 119 -10.41 -1.00 -9.16
C GLU A 119 -9.40 -2.11 -8.92
N ILE A 120 -9.55 -2.82 -7.79
CA ILE A 120 -8.61 -3.87 -7.41
C ILE A 120 -8.62 -4.99 -8.45
N PHE A 121 -9.80 -5.32 -8.99
CA PHE A 121 -9.93 -6.31 -10.06
C PHE A 121 -9.21 -5.89 -11.34
N ALA A 122 -9.36 -4.63 -11.74
CA ALA A 122 -8.86 -4.13 -13.02
C ALA A 122 -7.38 -3.79 -13.00
N ARG A 123 -6.90 -3.15 -11.92
CA ARG A 123 -5.58 -2.51 -11.86
C ARG A 123 -4.74 -2.93 -10.66
N GLY A 124 -5.28 -3.74 -9.75
CA GLY A 124 -4.53 -4.24 -8.58
C GLY A 124 -4.69 -3.41 -7.31
N PRO A 125 -3.89 -3.71 -6.26
CA PRO A 125 -4.07 -3.17 -4.92
C PRO A 125 -4.20 -1.66 -4.84
N ILE A 126 -4.93 -1.18 -3.84
CA ILE A 126 -5.15 0.26 -3.57
C ILE A 126 -4.69 0.60 -2.16
N ALA A 127 -4.10 1.76 -1.96
CA ALA A 127 -3.86 2.26 -0.61
C ALA A 127 -5.15 2.80 -0.01
N CYS A 128 -5.40 2.53 1.27
CA CYS A 128 -6.56 3.03 2.00
C CYS A 128 -6.17 3.50 3.39
N THR A 129 -6.91 4.48 3.91
CA THR A 129 -6.87 4.81 5.34
C THR A 129 -7.82 3.90 6.12
N ILE A 130 -7.42 3.53 7.33
CA ILE A 130 -8.20 2.78 8.32
C ILE A 130 -7.96 3.36 9.71
N ASP A 131 -8.75 2.91 10.67
CA ASP A 131 -8.44 3.01 12.10
C ASP A 131 -7.67 1.76 12.51
N ALA A 132 -6.49 1.93 13.11
CA ALA A 132 -5.63 0.83 13.52
C ALA A 132 -6.04 0.16 14.84
N ALA A 133 -6.84 0.80 15.69
CA ALA A 133 -7.16 0.28 17.02
C ALA A 133 -7.83 -1.12 16.98
N PRO A 134 -8.76 -1.42 16.06
CA PRO A 134 -9.33 -2.77 15.90
C PRO A 134 -8.32 -3.87 15.54
N ILE A 135 -7.16 -3.50 14.98
CA ILE A 135 -6.18 -4.45 14.47
C ILE A 135 -4.86 -4.47 15.25
N GLU A 136 -4.66 -3.59 16.22
CA GLU A 136 -3.41 -3.50 16.98
C GLU A 136 -2.96 -4.86 17.54
N LYS A 137 -3.89 -5.63 18.12
CA LYS A 137 -3.67 -6.97 18.69
C LYS A 137 -4.19 -8.11 17.81
N TYR A 138 -4.40 -7.85 16.52
CA TYR A 138 -4.92 -8.85 15.60
C TYR A 138 -3.93 -9.99 15.39
N THR A 139 -4.42 -11.23 15.53
CA THR A 139 -3.65 -12.46 15.27
C THR A 139 -4.29 -13.33 14.19
N GLY A 140 -5.55 -13.10 13.84
CA GLY A 140 -6.26 -13.83 12.79
C GLY A 140 -7.76 -13.67 12.81
N GLY A 141 -8.43 -14.23 11.79
CA GLY A 141 -9.89 -14.22 11.66
C GLY A 141 -10.42 -13.09 10.79
N ILE A 142 -11.62 -12.58 11.07
CA ILE A 142 -12.14 -11.37 10.42
C ILE A 142 -12.39 -10.35 11.54
N ALA A 143 -11.67 -9.24 11.49
CA ALA A 143 -11.87 -8.12 12.40
C ALA A 143 -13.21 -7.42 12.08
N THR A 144 -14.12 -7.44 13.05
CA THR A 144 -15.50 -6.91 12.91
C THR A 144 -15.75 -5.65 13.72
N GLN A 145 -14.83 -5.30 14.64
CA GLN A 145 -14.95 -4.12 15.47
C GLN A 145 -15.05 -2.87 14.58
N ARG A 146 -16.06 -2.05 14.87
CA ARG A 146 -16.29 -0.80 14.17
C ARG A 146 -15.39 0.27 14.73
N SER A 147 -14.80 1.05 13.83
CA SER A 147 -14.18 2.29 14.24
C SER A 147 -14.31 3.41 13.22
N PHE A 148 -14.14 4.64 13.70
CA PHE A 148 -14.54 5.86 13.00
C PHE A 148 -13.39 6.88 12.85
N MET A 149 -12.24 6.69 13.50
CA MET A 149 -11.10 7.61 13.42
C MET A 149 -9.98 6.98 12.59
N THR A 150 -9.83 7.41 11.34
CA THR A 150 -8.74 6.88 10.52
C THR A 150 -7.40 7.52 10.93
N ASP A 151 -6.45 6.70 11.38
CA ASP A 151 -5.13 7.10 11.85
C ASP A 151 -3.98 6.33 11.17
N HIS A 152 -4.31 5.36 10.31
CA HIS A 152 -3.33 4.46 9.71
C HIS A 152 -3.59 4.22 8.23
N VAL A 153 -2.54 3.96 7.45
CA VAL A 153 -2.60 3.69 6.01
C VAL A 153 -2.13 2.28 5.72
N ILE A 154 -2.94 1.54 4.97
CA ILE A 154 -2.70 0.14 4.58
C ILE A 154 -2.84 -0.04 3.07
N SER A 155 -2.45 -1.20 2.56
CA SER A 155 -2.73 -1.61 1.18
C SER A 155 -3.85 -2.65 1.16
N VAL A 156 -4.95 -2.38 0.46
CA VAL A 156 -6.04 -3.34 0.24
C VAL A 156 -5.71 -4.17 -0.99
N VAL A 157 -5.39 -5.44 -0.77
CA VAL A 157 -4.85 -6.35 -1.80
C VAL A 157 -5.91 -7.27 -2.41
N GLY A 158 -7.12 -7.27 -1.85
CA GLY A 158 -8.22 -8.11 -2.28
C GLY A 158 -9.42 -8.06 -1.35
N TRP A 159 -10.41 -8.89 -1.64
CA TRP A 159 -11.60 -9.06 -0.83
C TRP A 159 -12.07 -10.50 -0.90
N GLY A 160 -12.94 -10.88 0.01
CA GLY A 160 -13.68 -12.13 -0.03
C GLY A 160 -15.05 -11.99 0.61
N THR A 161 -15.81 -13.07 0.60
CA THR A 161 -17.13 -13.11 1.23
C THR A 161 -17.23 -14.35 2.09
N CYS A 162 -17.80 -14.23 3.29
CA CYS A 162 -18.16 -15.39 4.09
C CYS A 162 -19.63 -15.33 4.52
N PRO A 163 -20.28 -16.48 4.80
CA PRO A 163 -21.68 -16.50 5.21
C PRO A 163 -21.97 -15.69 6.48
N LYS A 164 -21.01 -15.60 7.40
CA LYS A 164 -21.18 -14.97 8.71
C LYS A 164 -21.06 -13.44 8.66
N GLU A 165 -20.01 -12.92 8.05
CA GLU A 165 -19.66 -11.49 8.07
C GLU A 165 -19.96 -10.77 6.75
N GLY A 166 -20.32 -11.52 5.69
CA GLY A 166 -20.50 -10.99 4.35
C GLY A 166 -19.16 -10.59 3.73
N LEU A 167 -19.12 -9.41 3.07
CA LEU A 167 -17.91 -8.89 2.43
C LEU A 167 -16.85 -8.52 3.48
N TYR A 168 -15.64 -9.06 3.32
CA TYR A 168 -14.45 -8.66 4.04
C TYR A 168 -13.33 -8.28 3.07
N TRP A 169 -12.40 -7.46 3.56
CA TRP A 169 -11.25 -6.97 2.84
C TRP A 169 -10.00 -7.67 3.33
N ILE A 170 -9.10 -7.98 2.42
CA ILE A 170 -7.76 -8.50 2.73
C ILE A 170 -6.83 -7.31 2.64
N VAL A 171 -6.17 -6.97 3.74
CA VAL A 171 -5.28 -5.82 3.83
C VAL A 171 -3.88 -6.26 4.22
N ARG A 172 -2.91 -5.67 3.54
CA ARG A 172 -1.49 -5.72 3.88
C ARG A 172 -1.19 -4.56 4.82
N ASN A 173 -0.57 -4.87 5.94
CA ASN A 173 -0.06 -3.91 6.90
C ASN A 173 1.46 -3.73 6.73
N SER A 174 2.03 -2.75 7.43
CA SER A 174 3.44 -2.39 7.42
C SER A 174 4.12 -2.60 8.78
N TRP A 175 3.67 -3.58 9.56
CA TRP A 175 4.22 -3.93 10.88
C TRP A 175 5.03 -5.23 10.87
N GLY A 176 5.45 -5.67 9.67
CA GLY A 176 6.21 -6.90 9.46
C GLY A 176 5.36 -8.17 9.46
N GLU A 177 6.00 -9.27 9.05
CA GLU A 177 5.33 -10.55 8.80
C GLU A 177 4.94 -11.30 10.09
N TYR A 178 5.57 -10.99 11.22
CA TYR A 178 5.21 -11.58 12.52
C TYR A 178 3.89 -11.06 13.08
N TRP A 179 3.38 -9.95 12.56
CA TRP A 179 2.09 -9.41 12.96
C TRP A 179 0.95 -10.02 12.15
N GLY A 180 -0.17 -10.31 12.79
CA GLY A 180 -1.38 -10.80 12.12
C GLY A 180 -1.17 -12.11 11.36
N GLU A 181 -1.78 -12.19 10.18
CA GLU A 181 -1.69 -13.34 9.28
C GLU A 181 -0.56 -13.11 8.27
N GLN A 182 0.70 -13.28 8.70
CA GLN A 182 1.90 -13.05 7.88
C GLN A 182 2.03 -11.60 7.37
N GLY A 183 1.71 -10.61 8.22
CA GLY A 183 1.68 -9.18 7.88
C GLY A 183 0.35 -8.71 7.28
N TYR A 184 -0.66 -9.59 7.20
CA TYR A 184 -1.98 -9.28 6.68
C TYR A 184 -3.06 -9.34 7.77
N ALA A 185 -4.17 -8.67 7.49
CA ALA A 185 -5.40 -8.81 8.26
C ALA A 185 -6.61 -8.89 7.35
N ARG A 186 -7.71 -9.42 7.88
CA ARG A 186 -9.00 -9.41 7.20
C ARG A 186 -9.99 -8.57 8.00
N GLY A 187 -10.59 -7.57 7.35
CA GLY A 187 -11.51 -6.62 7.98
C GLY A 187 -12.89 -6.65 7.37
N ALA A 188 -13.95 -6.71 8.18
CA ALA A 188 -15.32 -6.65 7.69
C ALA A 188 -15.62 -5.29 7.05
N ARG A 189 -16.41 -5.26 5.96
CA ARG A 189 -16.76 -4.02 5.25
C ARG A 189 -17.34 -2.93 6.16
N GLY A 190 -18.16 -3.32 7.13
CA GLY A 190 -18.78 -2.41 8.08
C GLY A 190 -17.92 -2.10 9.32
N GLY A 191 -16.78 -2.78 9.48
CA GLY A 191 -15.84 -2.56 10.57
C GLY A 191 -14.94 -1.36 10.33
N TRP A 192 -14.55 -1.10 9.07
CA TRP A 192 -13.55 -0.08 8.74
C TRP A 192 -14.06 0.96 7.75
N ARG A 193 -13.71 2.23 8.02
CA ARG A 193 -13.93 3.31 7.06
C ARG A 193 -12.74 3.39 6.10
N MET A 194 -12.89 2.80 4.92
CA MET A 194 -11.86 2.85 3.89
C MET A 194 -12.14 3.92 2.83
N ARG A 195 -11.13 4.72 2.52
CA ARG A 195 -11.07 5.59 1.33
C ARG A 195 -9.82 5.24 0.56
N GLY A 196 -9.99 4.86 -0.71
CA GLY A 196 -8.91 4.38 -1.54
C GLY A 196 -8.30 5.47 -2.42
N GLN A 197 -7.02 5.32 -2.74
CA GLN A 197 -6.36 5.99 -3.86
C GLN A 197 -6.10 4.99 -4.99
N GLN A 198 -6.30 5.43 -6.23
CA GLN A 198 -5.91 4.74 -7.44
C GLN A 198 -4.40 4.92 -7.62
N GLY A 199 -3.68 3.81 -7.78
CA GLY A 199 -2.32 3.83 -8.29
C GLY A 199 -2.28 3.98 -9.82
N PRO A 200 -1.09 4.08 -10.41
CA PRO A 200 -0.94 4.24 -11.85
C PRO A 200 -1.46 3.03 -12.63
N ALA A 201 -1.86 3.29 -13.87
CA ALA A 201 -2.08 2.26 -14.87
C ALA A 201 -0.75 1.55 -15.23
N PRO A 202 -0.79 0.25 -15.58
CA PRO A 202 0.37 -0.41 -16.17
C PRO A 202 0.84 0.35 -17.43
N PRO A 203 2.15 0.40 -17.74
CA PRO A 203 2.61 0.93 -19.02
C PRO A 203 1.89 0.19 -20.17
N PRO A 204 1.53 0.89 -21.26
CA PRO A 204 0.94 0.27 -22.42
C PRO A 204 1.87 -0.84 -22.95
N ALA A 205 1.27 -1.97 -23.34
CA ALA A 205 1.96 -3.11 -23.93
C ALA A 205 2.54 -2.79 -25.31
#